data_AF-A0A7V2TR67-F1
#
_entry.id   AF-A0A7V2TR67-F1
#
_cell.length_a   1.000
_cell.length_b   1.000
_cell.length_c   1.000
_cell.angle_alpha   90.00
_cell.angle_beta   90.00
_cell.angle_gamma   90.00
#
_symmetry.space_group_name_H-M   'P 1'
#
loop_
_entity.id
_entity.type
_entity.pdbx_description
1 polymer ?
#
loop_
_entity_poly.entity_id
_entity_poly.type
_entity_poly.pdbx_seq_one_letter_code
_entity_poly.pdbx_strand_id
1 'polypeptide(L)'
;MPNPTPPLAGNILNPNTDGTEYDWGYGELSPTQQEYLDNYVRPDNPFTVGLTPRSGGGDAFDIAWAVDDMGQPTGISRFHFIRLSAFISGASGLGYITPEIDAVADVAPEVDTDHDGILDEYETRWAGTDPARSESTVLALEIPAEEGGSPAGTLLGTAERPNGDRIALYSRGPRSGLRAFNCVVDILAVTDPNPSLSVPGLLKSSAVREFRMSISDCEAAQVRDAEFTVAYAPGDIAGLDETALAPFRYDGAAWTQEGISNLSRDPADNLLTFSSRYPGVFILASTPGPGDTGSAAPILELTPTPASITVGNPGGSVSITSGPVLDASLQPVPDGTLFTVTADLLQVDTPDADPAQPGIQIAVDQGILAVTLRAGTQAGTATVRLASLDGQIEGTARVILRPGPPSGPVEIYLLNPPPRAPGLLYFQSDPIRDLWGNILEMGIKVTVVVIGGTVTSPDADPTAPGKQIELSPAGIASFQVNVDPAGNKASSHLTVALFADPNLTVLLGESAWEVDSEDGLPLRSCGAILAALLCLLTARRALGRRESCHLPEARNHE
;
A
#
# COMPACT_ATOMS: atom_id res chain seq x y z
N MET A 1 30.31 32.90 3.53
CA MET A 1 31.48 32.55 2.69
C MET A 1 31.29 33.24 1.35
N PRO A 2 32.33 33.90 0.78
CA PRO A 2 32.23 34.56 -0.52
C PRO A 2 32.19 33.55 -1.68
N ASN A 3 31.58 33.93 -2.81
CA ASN A 3 31.53 33.09 -4.01
C ASN A 3 32.94 32.70 -4.48
N PRO A 4 33.22 31.42 -4.74
CA PRO A 4 34.50 30.99 -5.29
C PRO A 4 34.71 31.60 -6.68
N THR A 5 35.98 31.79 -7.05
CA THR A 5 36.35 32.34 -8.36
C THR A 5 37.13 31.28 -9.14
N PRO A 6 36.64 30.83 -10.31
CA PRO A 6 35.40 31.24 -10.98
C PRO A 6 34.12 30.72 -10.28
N PRO A 7 32.93 31.31 -10.57
CA PRO A 7 31.65 30.87 -10.02
C PRO A 7 31.40 29.39 -10.29
N LEU A 8 30.83 28.67 -9.31
CA LEU A 8 30.62 27.22 -9.40
C LEU A 8 29.50 26.81 -10.38
N ALA A 9 28.59 27.71 -10.76
CA ALA A 9 27.47 27.38 -11.65
C ALA A 9 27.00 28.58 -12.49
N GLY A 10 27.27 28.55 -13.80
CA GLY A 10 26.52 29.28 -14.84
C GLY A 10 26.25 30.79 -14.64
N ASN A 11 25.26 31.30 -15.38
CA ASN A 11 24.79 32.70 -15.35
C ASN A 11 23.49 32.86 -14.51
N ILE A 12 23.20 31.92 -13.61
CA ILE A 12 22.00 32.01 -12.76
C ILE A 12 22.32 32.99 -11.63
N LEU A 13 21.42 33.94 -11.37
CA LEU A 13 21.57 34.98 -10.35
C LEU A 13 20.40 34.86 -9.38
N ASN A 14 20.67 34.72 -8.10
CA ASN A 14 19.68 34.80 -7.04
C ASN A 14 19.03 36.20 -7.09
N PRO A 15 17.69 36.31 -7.07
CA PRO A 15 17.01 37.59 -7.23
C PRO A 15 17.21 38.55 -6.04
N ASN A 16 17.76 38.07 -4.92
CA ASN A 16 17.99 38.84 -3.68
C ASN A 16 19.47 39.14 -3.37
N THR A 17 20.42 38.84 -4.26
CA THR A 17 21.85 39.01 -3.95
C THR A 17 22.32 40.46 -4.13
N ASP A 18 23.06 40.95 -3.12
CA ASP A 18 23.87 42.17 -3.15
C ASP A 18 25.31 41.90 -3.66
N GLY A 19 25.54 40.73 -4.26
CA GLY A 19 26.84 40.24 -4.70
C GLY A 19 27.64 39.47 -3.63
N THR A 20 27.11 39.30 -2.41
CA THR A 20 27.83 38.60 -1.32
C THR A 20 27.28 37.22 -0.96
N GLU A 21 26.10 36.85 -1.49
CA GLU A 21 25.42 35.58 -1.20
C GLU A 21 25.35 34.66 -2.43
N TYR A 22 25.37 33.33 -2.21
CA TYR A 22 25.30 32.30 -3.26
C TYR A 22 23.92 32.27 -3.95
N ASP A 23 23.82 31.51 -5.05
CA ASP A 23 22.54 31.09 -5.63
C ASP A 23 22.06 29.79 -4.94
N TRP A 24 20.89 29.81 -4.31
CA TRP A 24 20.33 28.68 -3.57
C TRP A 24 18.80 28.68 -3.66
N GLY A 25 18.21 27.50 -3.46
CA GLY A 25 16.76 27.28 -3.36
C GLY A 25 16.38 26.69 -2.02
N TYR A 26 15.09 26.72 -1.69
CA TYR A 26 14.52 26.03 -0.52
C TYR A 26 13.86 24.73 -1.01
N GLY A 27 14.14 23.62 -0.34
CA GLY A 27 13.35 22.38 -0.47
C GLY A 27 12.26 22.36 0.60
N GLU A 28 11.13 21.73 0.30
CA GLU A 28 10.09 21.49 1.29
C GLU A 28 10.57 20.40 2.29
N LEU A 29 10.14 20.47 3.56
CA LEU A 29 10.48 19.48 4.60
C LEU A 29 9.33 18.49 4.84
N SER A 30 8.34 18.49 3.96
CA SER A 30 7.19 17.60 4.02
C SER A 30 7.57 16.30 3.30
N PRO A 31 7.39 15.12 3.91
CA PRO A 31 7.53 13.86 3.21
C PRO A 31 6.69 13.84 1.94
N THR A 32 7.24 13.30 0.86
CA THR A 32 6.55 13.17 -0.43
C THR A 32 5.46 12.11 -0.38
N GLN A 33 5.60 11.19 0.58
CA GLN A 33 4.65 10.14 0.85
C GLN A 33 3.71 10.45 1.99
N GLN A 34 2.48 9.95 1.85
CA GLN A 34 1.51 9.96 2.92
C GLN A 34 2.06 9.16 4.11
N GLU A 35 1.92 9.72 5.32
CA GLU A 35 2.28 9.05 6.56
C GLU A 35 1.53 7.70 6.68
N TYR A 36 2.29 6.62 6.57
CA TYR A 36 1.84 5.24 6.58
C TYR A 36 2.86 4.38 7.34
N LEU A 37 2.49 3.95 8.55
CA LEU A 37 3.46 3.44 9.52
C LEU A 37 4.67 4.39 9.59
N ASP A 38 5.86 3.85 9.82
CA ASP A 38 7.13 4.59 9.92
C ASP A 38 7.78 4.90 8.56
N ASN A 39 7.02 4.91 7.47
CA ASN A 39 7.60 5.05 6.13
C ASN A 39 8.41 6.34 5.97
N TYR A 40 7.86 7.47 6.40
CA TYR A 40 8.47 8.78 6.22
C TYR A 40 9.73 9.02 7.08
N VAL A 41 10.05 8.12 8.02
CA VAL A 41 11.31 8.15 8.78
C VAL A 41 12.28 7.04 8.36
N ARG A 42 11.95 6.26 7.33
CA ARG A 42 12.80 5.19 6.79
C ARG A 42 13.41 5.61 5.45
N PRO A 43 14.73 5.40 5.27
CA PRO A 43 15.40 5.70 4.02
C PRO A 43 15.01 4.68 2.94
N ASP A 44 15.01 5.09 1.68
CA ASP A 44 14.84 4.15 0.57
C ASP A 44 16.15 3.43 0.25
N ASN A 45 16.04 2.29 -0.44
CA ASN A 45 17.21 1.62 -0.99
C ASN A 45 17.50 2.16 -2.40
N PRO A 46 18.57 2.94 -2.61
CA PRO A 46 18.86 3.54 -3.92
C PRO A 46 19.24 2.52 -5.01
N PHE A 47 19.43 1.25 -4.65
CA PHE A 47 19.74 0.16 -5.59
C PHE A 47 18.52 -0.65 -6.01
N THR A 48 17.35 -0.37 -5.45
CA THR A 48 16.08 -1.01 -5.82
C THR A 48 15.31 -0.10 -6.76
N VAL A 49 14.76 -0.66 -7.84
CA VAL A 49 13.88 0.09 -8.74
C VAL A 49 12.51 0.26 -8.07
N GLY A 50 12.04 1.51 -7.99
CA GLY A 50 10.83 1.87 -7.28
C GLY A 50 11.08 2.06 -5.79
N LEU A 51 10.02 2.37 -5.04
CA LEU A 51 10.10 2.57 -3.60
C LEU A 51 10.18 1.21 -2.90
N THR A 52 11.14 1.05 -1.99
CA THR A 52 11.15 -0.11 -1.10
C THR A 52 9.98 -0.07 -0.14
N PRO A 53 9.40 -1.24 0.22
CA PRO A 53 8.27 -1.29 1.14
C PRO A 53 8.58 -0.55 2.44
N ARG A 54 7.66 0.33 2.85
CA ARG A 54 7.78 1.15 4.07
C ARG A 54 8.94 2.16 4.04
N SER A 55 9.42 2.58 2.88
CA SER A 55 10.33 3.73 2.77
C SER A 55 9.56 4.99 2.42
N GLY A 56 10.09 6.15 2.83
CA GLY A 56 9.55 7.46 2.48
C GLY A 56 9.98 7.93 1.10
N GLY A 57 10.81 7.13 0.41
CA GLY A 57 11.49 7.49 -0.82
C GLY A 57 12.78 8.29 -0.59
N GLY A 58 13.69 8.19 -1.57
CA GLY A 58 14.95 8.95 -1.59
C GLY A 58 16.11 8.29 -0.83
N ASP A 59 17.32 8.73 -1.16
CA ASP A 59 18.56 8.24 -0.56
C ASP A 59 18.92 9.05 0.70
N ALA A 60 19.18 8.35 1.82
CA ALA A 60 19.63 9.02 3.02
C ALA A 60 21.12 9.35 2.93
N PHE A 61 21.46 10.59 3.26
CA PHE A 61 22.83 10.97 3.55
C PHE A 61 23.13 10.63 5.01
N ASP A 62 24.10 9.73 5.24
CA ASP A 62 24.71 9.57 6.56
C ASP A 62 25.25 10.95 7.03
N ILE A 63 25.53 11.16 8.31
CA ILE A 63 26.26 12.35 8.80
C ILE A 63 27.70 12.02 9.19
N ALA A 64 28.01 10.73 9.34
CA ALA A 64 29.34 10.24 9.70
C ALA A 64 30.39 10.44 8.58
N TRP A 65 29.95 10.63 7.34
CA TRP A 65 30.83 10.99 6.21
C TRP A 65 31.43 12.40 6.29
N ALA A 66 30.90 13.27 7.17
CA ALA A 66 31.40 14.63 7.28
C ALA A 66 32.81 14.62 7.88
N VAL A 67 33.79 14.98 7.05
CA VAL A 67 35.20 15.08 7.44
C VAL A 67 35.68 16.53 7.52
N ASP A 68 36.64 16.79 8.40
CA ASP A 68 37.31 18.09 8.49
C ASP A 68 38.31 18.28 7.33
N ASP A 69 38.97 19.44 7.30
CA ASP A 69 39.98 19.76 6.27
C ASP A 69 41.18 18.79 6.25
N MET A 70 41.31 17.92 7.28
CA MET A 70 42.34 16.89 7.40
C MET A 70 41.80 15.48 7.09
N GLY A 71 40.56 15.37 6.64
CA GLY A 71 39.90 14.10 6.33
C GLY A 71 39.47 13.30 7.57
N GLN A 72 39.45 13.91 8.77
CA GLN A 72 39.01 13.24 9.99
C GLN A 72 37.51 13.40 10.21
N PRO A 73 36.78 12.38 10.71
CA PRO A 73 35.37 12.52 11.04
C PRO A 73 35.11 13.69 11.99
N THR A 74 34.16 14.55 11.64
CA THR A 74 33.84 15.80 12.37
C THR A 74 33.03 15.58 13.65
N GLY A 75 32.43 14.39 13.82
CA GLY A 75 31.62 14.07 15.00
C GLY A 75 30.34 14.89 15.12
N ILE A 76 29.78 15.36 13.99
CA ILE A 76 28.50 16.07 13.94
C ILE A 76 27.39 15.12 14.39
N SER A 77 26.50 15.60 15.27
CA SER A 77 25.39 14.83 15.82
C SER A 77 24.02 15.24 15.29
N ARG A 78 23.91 16.40 14.63
CA ARG A 78 22.66 16.90 14.03
C ARG A 78 22.92 18.06 13.07
N PHE A 79 21.98 18.31 12.17
CA PHE A 79 21.89 19.56 11.42
C PHE A 79 20.88 20.50 12.07
N HIS A 80 21.19 21.79 12.12
CA HIS A 80 20.18 22.83 12.39
C HIS A 80 19.61 23.40 11.10
N PHE A 81 20.43 23.40 10.04
CA PHE A 81 20.11 23.93 8.74
C PHE A 81 20.85 23.10 7.69
N ILE A 82 20.16 22.71 6.62
CA ILE A 82 20.75 22.06 5.45
C ILE A 82 20.59 23.03 4.28
N ARG A 83 21.70 23.32 3.60
CA ARG A 83 21.69 24.14 2.37
C ARG A 83 22.11 23.29 1.20
N LEU A 84 21.26 23.23 0.18
CA LEU A 84 21.47 22.42 -1.02
C LEU A 84 21.94 23.32 -2.17
N SER A 85 22.86 22.84 -2.99
CA SER A 85 23.39 23.58 -4.15
C SER A 85 23.63 22.61 -5.30
N ALA A 86 23.00 22.85 -6.45
CA ALA A 86 23.12 22.00 -7.63
C ALA A 86 24.22 22.45 -8.58
N PHE A 87 24.94 21.48 -9.13
CA PHE A 87 25.84 21.72 -10.25
C PHE A 87 25.13 21.33 -11.54
N ILE A 88 24.64 22.32 -12.30
CA ILE A 88 24.06 22.04 -13.62
C ILE A 88 25.06 22.39 -14.71
N SER A 89 25.36 21.42 -15.57
CA SER A 89 26.04 21.66 -16.85
C SER A 89 25.13 22.51 -17.74
N GLY A 90 25.46 23.80 -17.90
CA GLY A 90 24.63 24.81 -18.59
C GLY A 90 24.49 24.63 -20.12
N ALA A 91 24.34 23.41 -20.61
CA ALA A 91 24.13 23.10 -22.02
C ALA A 91 22.65 23.11 -22.43
N SER A 92 21.70 23.14 -21.49
CA SER A 92 20.26 23.25 -21.77
C SER A 92 19.75 24.69 -21.56
N GLY A 93 18.96 25.19 -22.51
CA GLY A 93 18.58 26.61 -22.66
C GLY A 93 17.60 27.18 -21.62
N LEU A 94 17.13 28.40 -21.92
CA LEU A 94 16.22 29.25 -21.12
C LEU A 94 15.13 28.45 -20.36
N GLY A 95 15.12 28.60 -19.03
CA GLY A 95 14.13 27.99 -18.11
C GLY A 95 14.59 28.07 -16.66
N TYR A 96 13.71 27.69 -15.72
CA TYR A 96 14.12 27.42 -14.34
C TYR A 96 14.85 26.08 -14.32
N ILE A 97 16.03 26.04 -13.69
CA ILE A 97 16.86 24.85 -13.56
C ILE A 97 17.14 24.65 -12.07
N THR A 98 16.59 23.59 -11.49
CA THR A 98 16.73 23.26 -10.07
C THR A 98 17.27 21.83 -9.93
N PRO A 99 18.05 21.50 -8.88
CA PRO A 99 18.13 20.10 -8.48
C PRO A 99 16.72 19.64 -8.11
N GLU A 100 16.25 18.51 -8.61
CA GLU A 100 15.01 17.91 -8.11
C GLU A 100 15.33 17.26 -6.76
N ILE A 101 15.27 18.06 -5.69
CA ILE A 101 15.22 17.57 -4.31
C ILE A 101 13.83 17.88 -3.82
N ASP A 102 13.02 16.83 -3.73
CA ASP A 102 11.60 16.91 -3.40
C ASP A 102 11.39 17.18 -1.90
N ALA A 103 12.13 16.47 -1.04
CA ALA A 103 12.09 16.66 0.41
C ALA A 103 13.41 16.33 1.11
N VAL A 104 13.55 16.81 2.35
CA VAL A 104 14.54 16.35 3.32
C VAL A 104 13.82 15.97 4.61
N ALA A 105 13.97 14.72 5.05
CA ALA A 105 13.40 14.21 6.30
C ALA A 105 14.50 13.86 7.32
N ASP A 106 14.18 13.98 8.60
CA ASP A 106 14.99 13.38 9.66
C ASP A 106 14.69 11.88 9.69
N VAL A 107 15.73 11.07 9.46
CA VAL A 107 15.61 9.62 9.37
C VAL A 107 15.84 9.04 10.76
N ALA A 108 14.91 8.23 11.23
CA ALA A 108 15.04 7.59 12.53
C ALA A 108 16.21 6.59 12.51
N PRO A 109 16.95 6.42 13.63
CA PRO A 109 17.86 5.31 13.78
C PRO A 109 17.16 3.98 13.51
N GLU A 110 17.87 3.04 12.87
CA GLU A 110 17.37 1.68 12.63
C GLU A 110 17.39 0.87 13.94
N VAL A 111 16.50 1.24 14.87
CA VAL A 111 16.31 0.62 16.17
C VAL A 111 14.84 0.22 16.28
N ASP A 112 14.62 -1.07 16.48
CA ASP A 112 13.34 -1.74 16.68
C ASP A 112 13.55 -2.70 17.86
N THR A 113 13.23 -2.22 19.06
CA THR A 113 13.57 -2.92 20.31
C THR A 113 12.72 -4.16 20.53
N ASP A 114 11.45 -4.13 20.14
CA ASP A 114 10.49 -5.22 20.34
C ASP A 114 10.25 -6.09 19.09
N HIS A 115 10.95 -5.79 18.00
CA HIS A 115 10.96 -6.55 16.74
C HIS A 115 9.58 -6.67 16.09
N ASP A 116 8.71 -5.69 16.32
CA ASP A 116 7.40 -5.61 15.67
C ASP A 116 7.50 -5.06 14.22
N GLY A 117 8.71 -4.67 13.84
CA GLY A 117 9.06 -4.15 12.54
C GLY A 117 8.89 -2.65 12.42
N ILE A 118 8.47 -1.90 13.45
CA ILE A 118 8.32 -0.44 13.48
C ILE A 118 9.55 0.17 14.17
N LEU A 119 10.05 1.30 13.68
CA LEU A 119 11.15 2.00 14.36
C LEU A 119 10.67 2.65 15.66
N ASP A 120 11.44 2.45 16.73
CA ASP A 120 11.11 2.93 18.09
C ASP A 120 10.81 4.45 18.12
N GLU A 121 11.51 5.24 17.30
CA GLU A 121 11.33 6.70 17.25
C GLU A 121 10.01 7.13 16.60
N TYR A 122 9.51 6.36 15.64
CA TYR A 122 8.23 6.64 15.00
C TYR A 122 7.04 6.13 15.82
N GLU A 123 7.24 5.04 16.54
CA GLU A 123 6.15 4.32 17.16
C GLU A 123 5.38 5.22 18.12
N THR A 124 4.23 5.69 17.63
CA THR A 124 3.34 6.56 18.41
C THR A 124 2.53 5.64 19.29
N ARG A 125 3.16 5.21 20.39
CA ARG A 125 2.56 4.32 21.37
C ARG A 125 1.41 5.02 22.09
N TRP A 126 0.51 4.24 22.69
CA TRP A 126 -0.51 4.81 23.56
C TRP A 126 0.18 5.68 24.64
N ALA A 127 -0.23 6.94 24.80
CA ALA A 127 0.55 7.90 25.58
C ALA A 127 0.90 7.38 26.99
N GLY A 128 2.21 7.30 27.29
CA GLY A 128 2.72 6.84 28.58
C GLY A 128 2.95 5.33 28.71
N THR A 129 2.89 4.55 27.62
CA THR A 129 3.30 3.14 27.64
C THR A 129 4.81 2.97 27.42
N ASP A 130 5.33 1.78 27.76
CA ASP A 130 6.74 1.42 27.67
C ASP A 130 7.17 1.11 26.22
N PRO A 131 8.22 1.80 25.70
CA PRO A 131 9.31 1.43 24.81
C PRO A 131 9.48 0.04 24.21
N ALA A 132 9.20 -1.00 24.97
CA ALA A 132 9.58 -2.37 24.61
C ALA A 132 8.38 -3.33 24.57
N ARG A 133 7.16 -2.78 24.61
CA ARG A 133 5.91 -3.56 24.55
C ARG A 133 5.44 -3.72 23.11
N SER A 134 5.66 -4.90 22.53
CA SER A 134 5.19 -5.30 21.19
C SER A 134 3.67 -5.25 21.04
N GLU A 135 2.91 -5.25 22.14
CA GLU A 135 1.46 -5.14 22.10
C GLU A 135 0.93 -3.70 22.01
N SER A 136 1.81 -2.68 22.12
CA SER A 136 1.46 -1.25 22.15
C SER A 136 2.06 -0.52 20.96
N THR A 137 1.59 -0.84 19.75
CA THR A 137 2.20 -0.44 18.47
C THR A 137 1.21 0.29 17.53
N VAL A 138 1.64 0.56 16.30
CA VAL A 138 0.87 1.12 15.20
C VAL A 138 0.65 0.05 14.13
N LEU A 139 -0.62 -0.27 13.85
CA LEU A 139 -1.00 -1.19 12.79
C LEU A 139 -1.53 -0.45 11.56
N ALA A 140 -1.29 -1.01 10.38
CA ALA A 140 -1.84 -0.50 9.14
C ALA A 140 -3.36 -0.73 9.06
N LEU A 141 -4.06 0.19 8.39
CA LEU A 141 -5.47 0.02 8.00
C LEU A 141 -5.64 -0.28 6.51
N GLU A 142 -4.56 -0.20 5.73
CA GLU A 142 -4.50 -0.56 4.30
C GLU A 142 -3.07 -0.77 3.83
N ILE A 143 -2.83 -1.71 2.91
CA ILE A 143 -1.51 -1.95 2.31
C ILE A 143 -1.61 -2.17 0.78
N PRO A 144 -0.79 -1.49 -0.04
CA PRO A 144 -0.08 -0.24 0.25
C PRO A 144 -1.07 0.94 0.30
N ALA A 145 -0.73 1.97 1.07
CA ALA A 145 -1.60 3.12 1.32
C ALA A 145 -1.86 3.99 0.06
N GLU A 146 -0.85 4.09 -0.81
CA GLU A 146 -0.87 4.96 -2.00
C GLU A 146 -1.72 4.40 -3.15
N GLU A 147 -2.01 3.10 -3.14
CA GLU A 147 -2.57 2.38 -4.30
C GLU A 147 -4.01 1.89 -4.10
N GLY A 148 -4.69 2.40 -3.05
CA GLY A 148 -6.12 2.13 -2.84
C GLY A 148 -6.45 0.88 -2.02
N GLY A 149 -5.49 0.36 -1.25
CA GLY A 149 -5.67 -0.66 -0.22
C GLY A 149 -5.60 -2.11 -0.72
N SER A 150 -5.60 -3.06 0.23
CA SER A 150 -5.39 -4.49 -0.05
C SER A 150 -6.69 -5.21 -0.43
N PRO A 151 -6.64 -6.34 -1.15
CA PRO A 151 -7.77 -7.25 -1.29
C PRO A 151 -8.40 -7.63 0.06
N ALA A 152 -9.69 -7.99 0.07
CA ALA A 152 -10.36 -8.35 1.32
C ALA A 152 -9.70 -9.58 1.97
N GLY A 153 -9.62 -9.61 3.29
CA GLY A 153 -8.98 -10.70 4.04
C GLY A 153 -7.45 -10.67 4.05
N THR A 154 -6.79 -9.71 3.40
CA THR A 154 -5.35 -9.49 3.58
C THR A 154 -5.05 -9.07 5.02
N LEU A 155 -4.08 -9.74 5.66
CA LEU A 155 -3.57 -9.34 6.97
C LEU A 155 -2.84 -7.99 6.84
N LEU A 156 -3.27 -7.00 7.63
CA LEU A 156 -2.71 -5.65 7.66
C LEU A 156 -1.65 -5.50 8.76
N GLY A 157 -1.78 -6.26 9.85
CA GLY A 157 -0.82 -6.22 10.95
C GLY A 157 -1.34 -6.93 12.19
N THR A 158 -0.41 -7.18 13.12
CA THR A 158 -0.68 -7.85 14.39
C THR A 158 0.05 -7.16 15.52
N ALA A 159 -0.61 -7.02 16.67
CA ALA A 159 0.02 -6.66 17.94
C ALA A 159 -0.22 -7.82 18.92
N GLU A 160 0.83 -8.30 19.57
CA GLU A 160 0.77 -9.51 20.40
C GLU A 160 1.57 -9.34 21.69
N ARG A 161 0.98 -9.82 22.78
CA ARG A 161 1.63 -9.94 24.09
C ARG A 161 2.35 -11.28 24.17
N PRO A 162 3.45 -11.39 24.93
CA PRO A 162 4.16 -12.67 25.10
C PRO A 162 3.34 -13.83 25.69
N ASN A 163 2.16 -13.55 26.27
CA ASN A 163 1.24 -14.57 26.77
C ASN A 163 0.22 -15.07 25.74
N GLY A 164 0.22 -14.53 24.51
CA GLY A 164 -0.70 -14.90 23.43
C GLY A 164 -1.95 -14.02 23.31
N ASP A 165 -2.14 -12.98 24.14
CA ASP A 165 -3.19 -12.00 23.85
C ASP A 165 -2.82 -11.23 22.56
N ARG A 166 -3.74 -11.14 21.60
CA ARG A 166 -3.45 -10.60 20.25
C ARG A 166 -4.55 -9.72 19.70
N ILE A 167 -4.16 -8.69 18.95
CA ILE A 167 -5.01 -7.95 18.00
C ILE A 167 -4.47 -8.23 16.60
N ALA A 168 -5.33 -8.62 15.66
CA ALA A 168 -5.00 -8.69 14.23
C ALA A 168 -6.02 -7.92 13.39
N LEU A 169 -5.53 -7.10 12.46
CA LEU A 169 -6.36 -6.33 11.54
C LEU A 169 -6.28 -6.90 10.13
N TYR A 170 -7.43 -6.94 9.47
CA TYR A 170 -7.55 -7.45 8.11
C TYR A 170 -8.28 -6.45 7.22
N SER A 171 -7.90 -6.42 5.94
CA SER A 171 -8.54 -5.58 4.94
C SER A 171 -9.98 -6.01 4.70
N ARG A 172 -10.90 -5.05 4.54
CA ARG A 172 -12.24 -5.28 3.98
C ARG A 172 -12.27 -5.11 2.45
N GLY A 173 -11.11 -4.92 1.82
CA GLY A 173 -11.00 -4.50 0.42
C GLY A 173 -10.62 -3.02 0.30
N PRO A 174 -10.75 -2.45 -0.91
CA PRO A 174 -10.39 -1.06 -1.18
C PRO A 174 -11.14 -0.07 -0.29
N ARG A 175 -10.43 0.92 0.24
CA ARG A 175 -10.96 2.00 1.08
C ARG A 175 -10.97 3.31 0.32
N SER A 176 -11.95 4.18 0.59
CA SER A 176 -12.10 5.45 -0.14
C SER A 176 -12.60 6.59 0.74
N GLY A 177 -12.45 7.82 0.25
CA GLY A 177 -12.80 9.04 0.98
C GLY A 177 -11.75 9.44 2.03
N LEU A 178 -12.13 10.36 2.91
CA LEU A 178 -11.31 10.80 4.04
C LEU A 178 -11.22 9.66 5.07
N ARG A 179 -10.01 9.17 5.33
CA ARG A 179 -9.78 7.99 6.18
C ARG A 179 -8.42 8.05 6.85
N ALA A 180 -8.29 7.29 7.94
CA ALA A 180 -6.99 7.05 8.59
C ALA A 180 -6.26 5.89 7.91
N PHE A 181 -4.94 6.01 7.78
CA PHE A 181 -4.06 4.97 7.22
C PHE A 181 -3.50 4.02 8.28
N ASN A 182 -3.43 4.50 9.53
CA ASN A 182 -2.83 3.81 10.66
C ASN A 182 -3.81 3.74 11.83
N CYS A 183 -3.63 2.75 12.69
CA CYS A 183 -4.33 2.58 13.94
C CYS A 183 -3.35 2.30 15.08
N VAL A 184 -3.33 3.16 16.09
CA VAL A 184 -2.60 2.89 17.34
C VAL A 184 -3.38 1.84 18.11
N VAL A 185 -2.69 0.81 18.61
CA VAL A 185 -3.29 -0.27 19.39
C VAL A 185 -2.56 -0.48 20.71
N ASP A 186 -3.25 -1.02 21.71
CA ASP A 186 -2.66 -1.48 22.97
C ASP A 186 -3.51 -2.63 23.54
N ILE A 187 -2.86 -3.57 24.23
CA ILE A 187 -3.52 -4.70 24.88
C ILE A 187 -3.20 -4.67 26.37
N LEU A 188 -4.24 -4.58 27.20
CA LEU A 188 -4.07 -4.50 28.65
C LEU A 188 -4.83 -5.62 29.35
N ALA A 189 -4.18 -6.23 30.35
CA ALA A 189 -4.89 -6.96 31.39
C ALA A 189 -5.49 -5.96 32.38
N VAL A 190 -6.81 -5.96 32.52
CA VAL A 190 -7.54 -5.04 33.38
C VAL A 190 -8.39 -5.80 34.39
N THR A 191 -8.92 -5.12 35.40
CA THR A 191 -9.96 -5.69 36.26
C THR A 191 -11.33 -5.53 35.64
N ASP A 192 -12.29 -6.38 36.03
CA ASP A 192 -13.70 -6.19 35.68
C ASP A 192 -14.16 -4.76 36.04
N PRO A 193 -14.57 -3.94 35.06
CA PRO A 193 -14.94 -2.54 35.28
C PRO A 193 -16.22 -2.39 36.09
N ASN A 194 -17.07 -3.42 36.14
CA ASN A 194 -18.28 -3.43 36.96
C ASN A 194 -18.53 -4.83 37.55
N PRO A 195 -17.87 -5.18 38.67
CA PRO A 195 -17.98 -6.50 39.28
C PRO A 195 -19.42 -6.88 39.67
N SER A 196 -20.26 -5.89 39.98
CA SER A 196 -21.66 -6.08 40.36
C SER A 196 -22.60 -6.42 39.20
N LEU A 197 -22.20 -6.06 37.98
CA LEU A 197 -22.98 -6.32 36.77
C LEU A 197 -22.80 -7.78 36.35
N SER A 198 -23.90 -8.53 36.33
CA SER A 198 -23.92 -9.93 35.90
C SER A 198 -23.97 -10.05 34.38
N VAL A 199 -23.36 -11.11 33.84
CA VAL A 199 -23.72 -11.63 32.51
C VAL A 199 -24.93 -12.56 32.71
N PRO A 200 -26.09 -12.30 32.07
CA PRO A 200 -27.31 -13.06 32.33
C PRO A 200 -27.11 -14.58 32.14
N GLY A 201 -27.35 -15.35 33.21
CA GLY A 201 -27.28 -16.82 33.18
C GLY A 201 -25.87 -17.43 33.19
N LEU A 202 -24.81 -16.62 33.26
CA LEU A 202 -23.43 -17.08 33.15
C LEU A 202 -22.55 -16.64 34.33
N LEU A 203 -21.45 -17.36 34.54
CA LEU A 203 -20.36 -17.02 35.43
C LEU A 203 -19.28 -16.26 34.66
N LYS A 204 -18.72 -15.21 35.27
CA LYS A 204 -17.60 -14.43 34.72
C LYS A 204 -16.27 -15.11 35.05
N SER A 205 -15.35 -15.14 34.10
CA SER A 205 -13.95 -15.48 34.33
C SER A 205 -13.22 -14.32 35.01
N SER A 206 -11.96 -14.52 35.39
CA SER A 206 -11.05 -13.41 35.75
C SER A 206 -10.12 -12.99 34.60
N ALA A 207 -10.21 -13.66 33.44
CA ALA A 207 -9.54 -13.25 32.21
C ALA A 207 -10.29 -12.07 31.57
N VAL A 208 -9.94 -10.85 32.00
CA VAL A 208 -10.44 -9.59 31.43
C VAL A 208 -9.34 -8.91 30.64
N ARG A 209 -9.64 -8.47 29.41
CA ARG A 209 -8.70 -7.76 28.53
C ARG A 209 -9.34 -6.49 28.01
N GLU A 210 -8.56 -5.42 27.97
CA GLU A 210 -8.90 -4.22 27.23
C GLU A 210 -8.07 -4.20 25.93
N PHE A 211 -8.77 -4.30 24.80
CA PHE A 211 -8.18 -4.07 23.48
C PHE A 211 -8.45 -2.63 23.10
N ARG A 212 -7.39 -1.81 23.05
CA ARG A 212 -7.46 -0.41 22.66
C ARG A 212 -7.10 -0.26 21.20
N MET A 213 -7.86 0.58 20.51
CA MET A 213 -7.63 0.96 19.13
C MET A 213 -7.97 2.46 19.00
N SER A 214 -7.19 3.20 18.20
CA SER A 214 -7.50 4.61 17.91
C SER A 214 -8.73 4.77 17.02
N ILE A 215 -9.15 3.70 16.33
CA ILE A 215 -10.46 3.61 15.69
C ILE A 215 -11.46 2.97 16.67
N SER A 216 -12.67 3.53 16.76
CA SER A 216 -13.70 3.04 17.69
C SER A 216 -14.69 2.05 17.06
N ASP A 217 -14.67 1.91 15.73
CA ASP A 217 -15.60 1.09 14.95
C ASP A 217 -14.92 0.66 13.63
N CYS A 218 -14.69 -0.65 13.48
CA CYS A 218 -14.07 -1.22 12.29
C CYS A 218 -14.88 -0.95 11.01
N GLU A 219 -16.21 -0.98 11.09
CA GLU A 219 -17.08 -0.72 9.93
C GLU A 219 -16.92 0.73 9.46
N ALA A 220 -16.96 1.69 10.39
CA ALA A 220 -16.78 3.11 10.08
C ALA A 220 -15.38 3.39 9.52
N ALA A 221 -14.36 2.66 10.00
CA ALA A 221 -13.00 2.72 9.50
C ALA A 221 -12.80 1.98 8.15
N GLN A 222 -13.84 1.32 7.61
CA GLN A 222 -13.80 0.54 6.38
C GLN A 222 -12.79 -0.62 6.43
N VAL A 223 -12.55 -1.20 7.60
CA VAL A 223 -11.74 -2.42 7.77
C VAL A 223 -12.62 -3.58 8.21
N ARG A 224 -12.09 -4.81 8.15
CA ARG A 224 -12.81 -5.96 8.69
C ARG A 224 -12.88 -5.84 10.21
N ASP A 225 -13.90 -6.44 10.82
CA ASP A 225 -13.94 -6.65 12.27
C ASP A 225 -12.59 -7.19 12.75
N ALA A 226 -12.05 -6.58 13.80
CA ALA A 226 -10.73 -6.92 14.32
C ALA A 226 -10.76 -8.32 14.92
N GLU A 227 -9.72 -9.11 14.70
CA GLU A 227 -9.56 -10.40 15.37
C GLU A 227 -8.85 -10.17 16.70
N PHE A 228 -9.48 -10.61 17.78
CA PHE A 228 -8.95 -10.54 19.13
C PHE A 228 -8.72 -11.96 19.66
N THR A 229 -7.58 -12.17 20.28
CA THR A 229 -7.26 -13.39 21.02
C THR A 229 -7.09 -13.05 22.49
N VAL A 230 -7.83 -13.73 23.36
CA VAL A 230 -7.67 -13.68 24.81
C VAL A 230 -6.98 -14.96 25.26
N ALA A 231 -5.78 -14.82 25.81
CA ALA A 231 -5.10 -15.90 26.50
C ALA A 231 -5.56 -15.95 27.97
N TYR A 232 -5.87 -17.14 28.46
CA TYR A 232 -6.30 -17.36 29.85
C TYR A 232 -5.42 -18.38 30.57
N ALA A 233 -5.31 -18.25 31.88
CA ALA A 233 -4.72 -19.27 32.73
C ALA A 233 -5.80 -20.25 33.22
N PRO A 234 -5.42 -21.50 33.61
CA PRO A 234 -6.37 -22.46 34.17
C PRO A 234 -7.20 -21.90 35.35
N GLY A 235 -6.56 -21.06 36.17
CA GLY A 235 -7.19 -20.40 37.31
C GLY A 235 -8.20 -19.31 36.92
N ASP A 236 -8.09 -18.74 35.71
CA ASP A 236 -8.96 -17.65 35.27
C ASP A 236 -10.38 -18.13 34.99
N ILE A 237 -10.51 -19.39 34.57
CA ILE A 237 -11.78 -20.05 34.22
C ILE A 237 -12.18 -21.13 35.23
N ALA A 238 -11.60 -21.14 36.43
CA ALA A 238 -11.96 -22.12 37.46
C ALA A 238 -13.47 -22.09 37.76
N GLY A 239 -14.13 -23.24 37.61
CA GLY A 239 -15.57 -23.39 37.81
C GLY A 239 -16.44 -23.01 36.61
N LEU A 240 -15.85 -22.63 35.48
CA LEU A 240 -16.53 -22.38 34.22
C LEU A 240 -16.45 -23.61 33.32
N ASP A 241 -17.42 -23.77 32.43
CA ASP A 241 -17.37 -24.75 31.35
C ASP A 241 -16.54 -24.18 30.19
N GLU A 242 -15.32 -24.69 30.02
CA GLU A 242 -14.40 -24.27 28.96
C GLU A 242 -14.99 -24.44 27.55
N THR A 243 -15.81 -25.47 27.36
CA THR A 243 -16.42 -25.80 26.06
C THR A 243 -17.44 -24.74 25.62
N ALA A 244 -18.11 -24.11 26.60
CA ALA A 244 -19.11 -23.07 26.39
C ALA A 244 -18.57 -21.65 26.59
N LEU A 245 -17.26 -21.48 26.81
CA LEU A 245 -16.63 -20.19 27.10
C LEU A 245 -16.85 -19.20 25.94
N ALA A 246 -17.33 -18.00 26.24
CA ALA A 246 -17.62 -17.00 25.21
C ALA A 246 -17.20 -15.59 25.64
N PRO A 247 -16.79 -14.73 24.69
CA PRO A 247 -16.41 -13.37 25.00
C PRO A 247 -17.65 -12.46 25.06
N PHE A 248 -17.60 -11.49 25.97
CA PHE A 248 -18.58 -10.42 26.14
C PHE A 248 -17.86 -9.09 26.26
N ARG A 249 -18.33 -8.08 25.52
CA ARG A 249 -17.80 -6.71 25.57
C ARG A 249 -18.62 -5.87 26.55
N TYR A 250 -17.96 -5.02 27.31
CA TYR A 250 -18.63 -4.00 28.13
C TYR A 250 -18.94 -2.77 27.27
N ASP A 251 -20.22 -2.40 27.15
CA ASP A 251 -20.66 -1.22 26.38
C ASP A 251 -20.82 0.05 27.24
N GLY A 252 -20.47 -0.01 28.52
CA GLY A 252 -20.68 1.05 29.50
C GLY A 252 -21.94 0.86 30.37
N ALA A 253 -22.87 0.00 29.98
CA ALA A 253 -24.10 -0.30 30.72
C ALA A 253 -24.31 -1.80 30.96
N ALA A 254 -23.97 -2.64 29.99
CA ALA A 254 -24.20 -4.07 29.96
C ALA A 254 -22.99 -4.83 29.38
N TRP A 255 -22.98 -6.14 29.63
CA TRP A 255 -22.13 -7.08 28.90
C TRP A 255 -22.90 -7.57 27.68
N THR A 256 -22.34 -7.39 26.49
CA THR A 256 -23.00 -7.67 25.20
C THR A 256 -22.10 -8.49 24.27
N GLN A 257 -22.73 -9.25 23.37
CA GLN A 257 -22.05 -9.92 22.26
C GLN A 257 -22.33 -9.22 20.92
N GLU A 258 -22.93 -8.03 20.95
CA GLU A 258 -23.15 -7.23 19.75
C GLU A 258 -21.84 -6.96 19.02
N GLY A 259 -21.82 -7.30 17.73
CA GLY A 259 -20.64 -7.15 16.88
C GLY A 259 -19.53 -8.16 17.16
N ILE A 260 -19.77 -9.21 17.95
CA ILE A 260 -18.84 -10.32 18.16
C ILE A 260 -19.23 -11.50 17.25
N SER A 261 -18.25 -12.10 16.57
CA SER A 261 -18.46 -13.26 15.69
C SER A 261 -17.21 -14.14 15.59
N ASN A 262 -17.26 -15.22 14.80
CA ASN A 262 -16.12 -16.09 14.49
C ASN A 262 -15.35 -16.61 15.71
N LEU A 263 -16.07 -16.98 16.77
CA LEU A 263 -15.47 -17.52 17.99
C LEU A 263 -14.82 -18.88 17.74
N SER A 264 -13.53 -18.98 18.05
CA SER A 264 -12.72 -20.19 18.07
C SER A 264 -12.11 -20.39 19.46
N ARG A 265 -12.03 -21.65 19.89
CA ARG A 265 -11.50 -22.05 21.20
C ARG A 265 -10.35 -23.01 20.98
N ASP A 266 -9.22 -22.70 21.58
CA ASP A 266 -8.07 -23.59 21.65
C ASP A 266 -7.82 -23.92 23.14
N PRO A 267 -8.46 -24.97 23.67
CA PRO A 267 -8.27 -25.39 25.05
C PRO A 267 -6.91 -26.08 25.28
N ALA A 268 -6.14 -26.39 24.23
CA ALA A 268 -4.79 -26.94 24.40
C ALA A 268 -3.79 -25.84 24.75
N ASP A 269 -3.91 -24.68 24.08
CA ASP A 269 -3.05 -23.52 24.30
C ASP A 269 -3.69 -22.43 25.19
N ASN A 270 -4.91 -22.68 25.71
CA ASN A 270 -5.70 -21.75 26.51
C ASN A 270 -5.93 -20.39 25.82
N LEU A 271 -6.29 -20.45 24.54
CA LEU A 271 -6.59 -19.27 23.72
C LEU A 271 -8.07 -19.26 23.32
N LEU A 272 -8.66 -18.07 23.31
CA LEU A 272 -9.99 -17.84 22.77
C LEU A 272 -9.93 -16.69 21.75
N THR A 273 -10.16 -17.01 20.49
CA THR A 273 -10.05 -16.07 19.36
C THR A 273 -11.44 -15.73 18.82
N PHE A 274 -11.70 -14.47 18.51
CA PHE A 274 -12.98 -14.01 17.99
C PHE A 274 -12.83 -12.74 17.17
N SER A 275 -13.76 -12.47 16.26
CA SER A 275 -13.85 -11.17 15.59
C SER A 275 -14.73 -10.21 16.38
N SER A 276 -14.37 -8.94 16.45
CA SER A 276 -15.24 -7.89 16.96
C SER A 276 -15.19 -6.60 16.14
N ARG A 277 -16.36 -6.02 15.87
CA ARG A 277 -16.50 -4.69 15.24
C ARG A 277 -15.94 -3.56 16.10
N TYR A 278 -16.00 -3.72 17.43
CA TYR A 278 -15.69 -2.65 18.38
C TYR A 278 -14.54 -3.06 19.30
N PRO A 279 -13.53 -2.21 19.52
CA PRO A 279 -12.58 -2.39 20.61
C PRO A 279 -13.26 -2.18 21.98
N GLY A 280 -12.53 -2.43 23.06
CA GLY A 280 -12.98 -2.17 24.41
C GLY A 280 -12.58 -3.24 25.41
N VAL A 281 -13.31 -3.30 26.53
CA VAL A 281 -13.07 -4.28 27.58
C VAL A 281 -13.90 -5.53 27.33
N PHE A 282 -13.23 -6.67 27.27
CA PHE A 282 -13.80 -7.99 27.09
C PHE A 282 -13.57 -8.86 28.32
N ILE A 283 -14.57 -9.67 28.62
CA ILE A 283 -14.50 -10.74 29.63
C ILE A 283 -14.96 -12.04 29.01
N LEU A 284 -14.41 -13.15 29.50
CA LEU A 284 -14.91 -14.47 29.15
C LEU A 284 -15.98 -14.88 30.16
N ALA A 285 -17.08 -15.48 29.70
CA ALA A 285 -18.12 -16.00 30.56
C ALA A 285 -18.64 -17.34 30.05
N SER A 286 -19.11 -18.18 30.96
CA SER A 286 -19.63 -19.51 30.65
C SER A 286 -20.60 -20.01 31.72
N THR A 287 -21.26 -21.13 31.46
CA THR A 287 -22.01 -21.88 32.47
C THR A 287 -21.06 -22.53 33.50
N PRO A 288 -21.57 -22.99 34.66
CA PRO A 288 -20.76 -23.74 35.62
C PRO A 288 -20.17 -25.01 34.99
N GLY A 289 -18.89 -25.27 35.22
CA GLY A 289 -18.17 -26.41 34.65
C GLY A 289 -16.87 -26.74 35.40
N PRO A 290 -16.06 -27.69 34.88
CA PRO A 290 -14.86 -28.17 35.56
C PRO A 290 -13.68 -27.18 35.56
N GLY A 291 -13.74 -26.11 34.78
CA GLY A 291 -12.62 -25.24 34.46
C GLY A 291 -11.85 -25.74 33.25
N ASP A 292 -10.55 -25.43 33.22
CA ASP A 292 -9.62 -25.88 32.18
C ASP A 292 -9.52 -27.40 32.14
N THR A 293 -9.78 -27.97 30.97
CA THR A 293 -9.74 -29.40 30.69
C THR A 293 -8.56 -29.81 29.82
N GLY A 294 -7.85 -28.86 29.21
CA GLY A 294 -6.64 -29.07 28.40
C GLY A 294 -6.81 -29.99 27.19
N SER A 295 -8.05 -30.35 26.82
CA SER A 295 -8.33 -31.38 25.84
C SER A 295 -8.93 -30.76 24.59
N ALA A 296 -8.15 -30.64 23.52
CA ALA A 296 -8.65 -30.36 22.18
C ALA A 296 -8.82 -31.67 21.40
N ALA A 297 -9.86 -31.76 20.57
CA ALA A 297 -9.87 -32.74 19.49
C ALA A 297 -8.71 -32.44 18.52
N PRO A 298 -8.21 -33.45 17.76
CA PRO A 298 -7.23 -33.17 16.72
C PRO A 298 -7.76 -32.14 15.72
N ILE A 299 -6.86 -31.35 15.14
CA ILE A 299 -7.21 -30.34 14.13
C ILE A 299 -7.98 -31.01 13.00
N LEU A 300 -9.16 -30.47 12.69
CA LEU A 300 -9.95 -30.91 11.54
C LEU A 300 -9.35 -30.29 10.27
N GLU A 301 -8.55 -31.06 9.55
CA GLU A 301 -7.98 -30.61 8.27
C GLU A 301 -9.09 -30.38 7.24
N LEU A 302 -9.14 -29.19 6.65
CA LEU A 302 -10.11 -28.82 5.63
C LEU A 302 -9.39 -28.52 4.31
N THR A 303 -9.81 -29.19 3.23
CA THR A 303 -9.21 -29.03 1.90
C THR A 303 -10.19 -28.37 0.92
N PRO A 304 -9.89 -27.15 0.43
CA PRO A 304 -10.68 -26.52 -0.64
C PRO A 304 -10.33 -27.09 -2.01
N THR A 305 -11.35 -27.43 -2.80
CA THR A 305 -11.21 -27.88 -4.19
C THR A 305 -12.22 -27.16 -5.10
N PRO A 306 -11.78 -26.31 -6.03
CA PRO A 306 -10.40 -25.82 -6.21
C PRO A 306 -9.95 -24.88 -5.08
N ALA A 307 -8.64 -24.69 -4.89
CA ALA A 307 -8.09 -23.79 -3.87
C ALA A 307 -8.30 -22.29 -4.17
N SER A 308 -8.62 -21.95 -5.43
CA SER A 308 -8.97 -20.61 -5.85
C SER A 308 -10.13 -20.60 -6.84
N ILE A 309 -10.99 -19.59 -6.75
CA ILE A 309 -12.14 -19.38 -7.64
C ILE A 309 -12.25 -17.90 -8.04
N THR A 310 -12.94 -17.61 -9.14
CA THR A 310 -13.19 -16.24 -9.60
C THR A 310 -14.49 -15.70 -9.05
N VAL A 311 -14.51 -14.44 -8.64
CA VAL A 311 -15.72 -13.74 -8.16
C VAL A 311 -16.67 -13.40 -9.29
N GLY A 312 -17.95 -13.19 -8.96
CA GLY A 312 -18.92 -12.66 -9.90
C GLY A 312 -20.37 -12.84 -9.49
N ASN A 313 -21.26 -12.74 -10.48
CA ASN A 313 -22.69 -12.98 -10.28
C ASN A 313 -23.27 -13.83 -11.43
N PRO A 314 -23.34 -15.17 -11.29
CA PRO A 314 -22.83 -15.95 -10.17
C PRO A 314 -21.28 -16.05 -10.20
N GLY A 315 -20.65 -16.07 -9.03
CA GLY A 315 -19.22 -16.37 -8.90
C GLY A 315 -18.95 -17.88 -9.00
N GLY A 316 -17.67 -18.24 -8.97
CA GLY A 316 -17.24 -19.63 -8.96
C GLY A 316 -17.67 -20.38 -7.69
N SER A 317 -17.65 -21.71 -7.76
CA SER A 317 -18.00 -22.60 -6.65
C SER A 317 -16.79 -23.39 -6.18
N VAL A 318 -16.71 -23.64 -4.87
CA VAL A 318 -15.67 -24.43 -4.21
C VAL A 318 -16.31 -25.47 -3.31
N SER A 319 -15.74 -26.68 -3.29
CA SER A 319 -16.06 -27.71 -2.31
C SER A 319 -14.99 -27.71 -1.23
N ILE A 320 -15.39 -27.61 0.04
CA ILE A 320 -14.52 -27.84 1.20
C ILE A 320 -14.82 -29.25 1.70
N THR A 321 -13.79 -30.09 1.74
CA THR A 321 -13.89 -31.46 2.26
C THR A 321 -12.94 -31.62 3.44
N SER A 322 -13.40 -32.22 4.53
CA SER A 322 -12.55 -32.51 5.68
C SER A 322 -11.75 -33.80 5.51
N GLY A 323 -10.68 -33.94 6.29
CA GLY A 323 -10.15 -35.25 6.68
C GLY A 323 -11.13 -36.02 7.59
N PRO A 324 -10.73 -37.21 8.08
CA PRO A 324 -11.53 -37.96 9.05
C PRO A 324 -11.85 -37.12 10.30
N VAL A 325 -13.12 -37.04 10.67
CA VAL A 325 -13.57 -36.30 11.85
C VAL A 325 -13.37 -37.18 13.08
N LEU A 326 -12.46 -36.78 13.96
CA LEU A 326 -12.10 -37.52 15.18
C LEU A 326 -12.42 -36.69 16.42
N ASP A 327 -12.83 -37.35 17.49
CA ASP A 327 -12.99 -36.75 18.81
C ASP A 327 -11.63 -36.62 19.56
N ALA A 328 -11.66 -36.05 20.76
CA ALA A 328 -10.48 -35.91 21.62
C ALA A 328 -9.84 -37.25 22.05
N SER A 329 -10.56 -38.37 21.92
CA SER A 329 -10.03 -39.72 22.16
C SER A 329 -9.54 -40.40 20.87
N LEU A 330 -9.38 -39.63 19.79
CA LEU A 330 -8.99 -40.09 18.45
C LEU A 330 -9.93 -41.16 17.88
N GLN A 331 -11.20 -41.16 18.27
CA GLN A 331 -12.22 -42.05 17.72
C GLN A 331 -13.04 -41.33 16.64
N PRO A 332 -13.49 -42.03 15.59
CA PRO A 332 -14.37 -41.44 14.59
C PRO A 332 -15.66 -40.93 15.20
N VAL A 333 -16.01 -39.70 14.85
CA VAL A 333 -17.29 -39.11 15.21
C VAL A 333 -18.42 -39.79 14.43
N PRO A 334 -19.57 -40.12 15.07
CA PRO A 334 -20.68 -40.79 14.39
C PRO A 334 -21.26 -39.96 13.23
N ASP A 335 -21.68 -40.65 12.17
CA ASP A 335 -22.45 -40.05 11.08
C ASP A 335 -23.74 -39.39 11.61
N GLY A 336 -24.11 -38.24 11.04
CA GLY A 336 -25.20 -37.39 11.51
C GLY A 336 -24.80 -36.38 12.58
N THR A 337 -23.58 -36.41 13.11
CA THR A 337 -23.08 -35.36 14.00
C THR A 337 -23.02 -34.03 13.25
N LEU A 338 -23.54 -32.97 13.86
CA LEU A 338 -23.72 -31.68 13.21
C LEU A 338 -22.55 -30.73 13.46
N PHE A 339 -22.15 -30.03 12.41
CA PHE A 339 -21.18 -28.96 12.41
C PHE A 339 -21.80 -27.69 11.82
N THR A 340 -21.61 -26.56 12.48
CA THR A 340 -22.00 -25.27 11.91
C THR A 340 -20.91 -24.78 10.97
N VAL A 341 -21.29 -24.43 9.74
CA VAL A 341 -20.41 -23.77 8.77
C VAL A 341 -20.56 -22.25 8.87
N THR A 342 -19.42 -21.56 8.90
CA THR A 342 -19.34 -20.10 8.85
C THR A 342 -18.32 -19.70 7.79
N ALA A 343 -18.64 -18.67 7.01
CA ALA A 343 -17.75 -18.13 5.99
C ALA A 343 -17.95 -16.61 5.86
N ASP A 344 -16.89 -15.89 5.55
CA ASP A 344 -16.87 -14.42 5.51
C ASP A 344 -17.23 -13.83 4.13
N LEU A 345 -16.58 -14.29 3.06
CA LEU A 345 -16.73 -13.78 1.68
C LEU A 345 -17.45 -14.79 0.77
N LEU A 346 -17.89 -15.92 1.32
CA LEU A 346 -18.51 -17.02 0.60
C LEU A 346 -19.93 -17.25 1.09
N GLN A 347 -20.84 -17.53 0.16
CA GLN A 347 -22.18 -18.01 0.47
C GLN A 347 -22.18 -19.53 0.51
N VAL A 348 -22.79 -20.12 1.54
CA VAL A 348 -22.97 -21.57 1.62
C VAL A 348 -24.11 -22.00 0.71
N ASP A 349 -23.82 -22.90 -0.24
CA ASP A 349 -24.80 -23.46 -1.18
C ASP A 349 -25.35 -24.82 -0.71
N THR A 350 -24.64 -25.52 0.18
CA THR A 350 -25.12 -26.78 0.76
C THR A 350 -26.38 -26.54 1.60
N PRO A 351 -27.44 -27.37 1.43
CA PRO A 351 -28.62 -27.29 2.27
C PRO A 351 -28.30 -27.53 3.75
N ASP A 352 -29.00 -26.78 4.61
CA ASP A 352 -28.91 -26.95 6.05
C ASP A 352 -29.47 -28.31 6.49
N ALA A 353 -28.63 -29.09 7.16
CA ALA A 353 -28.98 -30.41 7.69
C ALA A 353 -29.96 -30.35 8.87
N ASP A 354 -29.96 -29.25 9.65
CA ASP A 354 -30.89 -29.03 10.75
C ASP A 354 -31.24 -27.54 10.92
N PRO A 355 -32.29 -27.06 10.24
CA PRO A 355 -32.75 -25.67 10.33
C PRO A 355 -33.28 -25.24 11.71
N ALA A 356 -33.44 -26.16 12.66
CA ALA A 356 -33.83 -25.81 14.02
C ALA A 356 -32.65 -25.26 14.85
N GLN A 357 -31.42 -25.56 14.44
CA GLN A 357 -30.21 -25.01 15.06
C GLN A 357 -29.84 -23.67 14.43
N PRO A 358 -29.28 -22.72 15.21
CA PRO A 358 -28.77 -21.46 14.66
C PRO A 358 -27.60 -21.68 13.69
N GLY A 359 -27.64 -21.03 12.53
CA GLY A 359 -26.61 -21.15 11.49
C GLY A 359 -26.87 -22.33 10.54
N ILE A 360 -26.00 -22.52 9.54
CA ILE A 360 -26.15 -23.62 8.56
C ILE A 360 -25.41 -24.85 9.08
N GLN A 361 -26.11 -25.97 9.21
CA GLN A 361 -25.55 -27.21 9.71
C GLN A 361 -25.15 -28.15 8.59
N ILE A 362 -24.02 -28.81 8.75
CA ILE A 362 -23.48 -29.86 7.90
C ILE A 362 -23.32 -31.12 8.75
N ALA A 363 -23.88 -32.23 8.30
CA ALA A 363 -23.76 -33.50 9.00
C ALA A 363 -22.50 -34.24 8.56
N VAL A 364 -21.84 -34.92 9.50
CA VAL A 364 -20.82 -35.93 9.19
C VAL A 364 -21.47 -37.05 8.38
N ASP A 365 -20.86 -37.40 7.25
CA ASP A 365 -21.26 -38.52 6.40
C ASP A 365 -20.02 -39.34 6.05
N GLN A 366 -20.06 -40.64 6.34
CA GLN A 366 -18.92 -41.56 6.16
C GLN A 366 -17.64 -41.07 6.86
N GLY A 367 -17.79 -40.45 8.03
CA GLY A 367 -16.68 -39.94 8.84
C GLY A 367 -16.00 -38.66 8.29
N ILE A 368 -16.56 -37.98 7.29
CA ILE A 368 -16.06 -36.70 6.76
C ILE A 368 -17.18 -35.65 6.69
N LEU A 369 -16.78 -34.39 6.53
CA LEU A 369 -17.65 -33.25 6.22
C LEU A 369 -17.39 -32.77 4.79
N ALA A 370 -18.45 -32.44 4.07
CA ALA A 370 -18.35 -31.83 2.74
C ALA A 370 -19.37 -30.69 2.61
N VAL A 371 -18.89 -29.52 2.21
CA VAL A 371 -19.73 -28.32 2.01
C VAL A 371 -19.34 -27.62 0.72
N THR A 372 -20.34 -27.21 -0.06
CA THR A 372 -20.16 -26.41 -1.27
C THR A 372 -20.48 -24.96 -0.94
N LEU A 373 -19.59 -24.06 -1.34
CA LEU A 373 -19.75 -22.63 -1.21
C LEU A 373 -19.56 -21.93 -2.56
N ARG A 374 -20.06 -20.70 -2.66
CA ARG A 374 -20.00 -19.87 -3.87
C ARG A 374 -19.45 -18.48 -3.54
N ALA A 375 -18.59 -17.99 -4.43
CA ALA A 375 -18.13 -16.61 -4.37
C ALA A 375 -19.25 -15.63 -4.71
N GLY A 376 -19.31 -14.54 -3.96
CA GLY A 376 -20.02 -13.33 -4.35
C GLY A 376 -19.21 -12.49 -5.34
N THR A 377 -19.32 -11.16 -5.22
CA THR A 377 -18.67 -10.20 -6.11
C THR A 377 -17.38 -9.60 -5.55
N GLN A 378 -16.94 -10.00 -4.36
CA GLN A 378 -15.81 -9.41 -3.65
C GLN A 378 -14.59 -10.33 -3.68
N ALA A 379 -13.49 -9.85 -4.26
CA ALA A 379 -12.21 -10.57 -4.32
C ALA A 379 -11.42 -10.44 -3.01
N GLY A 380 -10.55 -11.40 -2.75
CA GLY A 380 -9.81 -11.49 -1.49
C GLY A 380 -9.54 -12.92 -1.04
N THR A 381 -9.19 -13.09 0.23
CA THR A 381 -9.06 -14.40 0.87
C THR A 381 -10.26 -14.65 1.76
N ALA A 382 -11.06 -15.65 1.41
CA ALA A 382 -12.17 -16.10 2.24
C ALA A 382 -11.68 -17.10 3.30
N THR A 383 -12.20 -17.01 4.51
CA THR A 383 -12.01 -18.00 5.56
C THR A 383 -13.31 -18.77 5.75
N VAL A 384 -13.21 -20.10 5.68
CA VAL A 384 -14.30 -21.03 5.97
C VAL A 384 -13.97 -21.77 7.25
N ARG A 385 -14.92 -21.82 8.17
CA ARG A 385 -14.79 -22.51 9.45
C ARG A 385 -15.92 -23.52 9.60
N LEU A 386 -15.57 -24.74 9.99
CA LEU A 386 -16.49 -25.79 10.41
C LEU A 386 -16.23 -26.09 11.88
N ALA A 387 -17.25 -26.01 12.71
CA ALA A 387 -17.14 -26.34 14.12
C ALA A 387 -18.30 -27.19 14.60
N SER A 388 -18.02 -28.18 15.46
CA SER A 388 -19.06 -28.96 16.12
C SER A 388 -19.92 -28.07 17.02
N LEU A 389 -21.15 -28.50 17.32
CA LEU A 389 -22.08 -27.71 18.14
C LEU A 389 -21.57 -27.45 19.57
N ASP A 390 -20.74 -28.35 20.10
CA ASP A 390 -20.06 -28.20 21.39
C ASP A 390 -18.72 -27.43 21.29
N GLY A 391 -18.32 -27.04 20.08
CA GLY A 391 -17.10 -26.29 19.80
C GLY A 391 -15.79 -27.05 20.06
N GLN A 392 -15.85 -28.38 20.29
CA GLN A 392 -14.67 -29.20 20.60
C GLN A 392 -13.84 -29.58 19.37
N ILE A 393 -14.49 -29.67 18.20
CA ILE A 393 -13.86 -30.01 16.94
C ILE A 393 -14.03 -28.82 16.01
N GLU A 394 -12.92 -28.28 15.54
CA GLU A 394 -12.91 -27.15 14.62
C GLU A 394 -11.88 -27.37 13.51
N GLY A 395 -12.24 -26.91 12.31
CA GLY A 395 -11.34 -26.79 11.17
C GLY A 395 -11.53 -25.45 10.47
N THR A 396 -10.44 -24.90 9.96
CA THR A 396 -10.45 -23.70 9.11
C THR A 396 -9.79 -23.97 7.76
N ALA A 397 -10.35 -23.39 6.70
CA ALA A 397 -9.79 -23.40 5.36
C ALA A 397 -9.77 -21.98 4.80
N ARG A 398 -8.76 -21.68 3.97
CA ARG A 398 -8.68 -20.43 3.21
C ARG A 398 -8.92 -20.70 1.73
N VAL A 399 -9.72 -19.85 1.10
CA VAL A 399 -10.00 -19.91 -0.35
C VAL A 399 -9.63 -18.58 -0.98
N ILE A 400 -8.83 -18.62 -2.05
CA ILE A 400 -8.45 -17.40 -2.78
C ILE A 400 -9.57 -17.06 -3.77
N LEU A 401 -10.18 -15.88 -3.59
CA LEU A 401 -11.20 -15.31 -4.46
C LEU A 401 -10.54 -14.30 -5.40
N ARG A 402 -10.33 -14.70 -6.64
CA ARG A 402 -9.69 -13.86 -7.66
C ARG A 402 -10.69 -12.87 -8.26
N PRO A 403 -10.24 -11.66 -8.60
CA PRO A 403 -11.08 -10.69 -9.30
C PRO A 403 -11.53 -11.22 -10.67
N GLY A 404 -12.61 -10.65 -11.17
CA GLY A 404 -13.14 -10.90 -12.51
C GLY A 404 -12.24 -10.40 -13.63
N PRO A 405 -12.69 -10.53 -14.89
CA PRO A 405 -11.98 -9.97 -16.02
C PRO A 405 -11.87 -8.44 -15.92
N PRO A 406 -10.80 -7.82 -16.49
CA PRO A 406 -10.63 -6.37 -16.48
C PRO A 406 -11.83 -5.63 -17.08
N SER A 407 -12.18 -4.50 -16.49
CA SER A 407 -13.29 -3.65 -16.91
C SER A 407 -12.90 -2.17 -16.90
N GLY A 408 -13.41 -1.42 -17.87
CA GLY A 408 -13.22 0.03 -17.99
C GLY A 408 -14.43 0.84 -17.51
N PRO A 409 -14.35 2.18 -17.52
CA PRO A 409 -13.25 2.97 -18.06
C PRO A 409 -12.03 3.05 -17.11
N VAL A 410 -10.85 3.21 -17.69
CA VAL A 410 -9.57 3.45 -17.01
C VAL A 410 -8.96 4.73 -17.57
N GLU A 411 -8.54 5.66 -16.71
CA GLU A 411 -7.81 6.85 -17.16
C GLU A 411 -6.32 6.54 -17.36
N ILE A 412 -5.69 7.23 -18.30
CA ILE A 412 -4.27 7.09 -18.66
C ILE A 412 -3.62 8.45 -18.53
N TYR A 413 -2.56 8.53 -17.73
CA TYR A 413 -1.82 9.74 -17.41
C TYR A 413 -0.45 9.74 -18.10
N LEU A 414 -0.02 10.93 -18.51
CA LEU A 414 1.33 11.21 -18.94
C LEU A 414 2.13 11.72 -17.73
N LEU A 415 3.21 11.03 -17.38
CA LEU A 415 3.99 11.36 -16.18
C LEU A 415 5.03 12.46 -16.41
N ASN A 416 5.43 12.70 -17.66
CA ASN A 416 6.44 13.70 -18.01
C ASN A 416 5.91 14.77 -19.00
N PRO A 417 4.97 15.64 -18.57
CA PRO A 417 4.51 16.76 -19.40
C PRO A 417 5.56 17.89 -19.49
N PRO A 418 5.57 18.70 -20.57
CA PRO A 418 4.74 18.57 -21.78
C PRO A 418 5.25 17.46 -22.73
N PRO A 419 4.37 16.79 -23.47
CA PRO A 419 4.78 15.76 -24.44
C PRO A 419 5.53 16.40 -25.61
N ARG A 420 6.76 15.93 -25.88
CA ARG A 420 7.62 16.43 -26.95
C ARG A 420 8.09 15.34 -27.91
N ALA A 421 8.28 15.73 -29.16
CA ALA A 421 8.82 14.90 -30.23
C ALA A 421 10.10 15.54 -30.86
N PRO A 422 11.16 14.75 -31.11
CA PRO A 422 11.33 13.37 -30.67
C PRO A 422 11.51 13.27 -29.14
N GLY A 423 11.05 12.18 -28.54
CA GLY A 423 11.17 12.01 -27.09
C GLY A 423 10.62 10.69 -26.57
N LEU A 424 11.07 10.32 -25.37
CA LEU A 424 10.55 9.20 -24.59
C LEU A 424 9.49 9.73 -23.61
N LEU A 425 8.29 9.16 -23.67
CA LEU A 425 7.16 9.52 -22.81
C LEU A 425 6.81 8.36 -21.89
N TYR A 426 6.43 8.68 -20.66
CA TYR A 426 6.10 7.71 -19.61
C TYR A 426 4.61 7.79 -19.29
N PHE A 427 3.94 6.65 -19.32
CA PHE A 427 2.51 6.54 -19.08
C PHE A 427 2.19 5.61 -17.93
N GLN A 428 1.12 5.95 -17.22
CA GLN A 428 0.55 5.15 -16.15
C GLN A 428 -0.98 5.19 -16.24
N SER A 429 -1.64 4.10 -15.86
CA SER A 429 -3.10 4.07 -15.73
C SER A 429 -3.57 4.29 -14.28
N ASP A 430 -4.85 4.57 -14.09
CA ASP A 430 -5.52 4.25 -12.82
C ASP A 430 -5.41 2.75 -12.49
N PRO A 431 -5.59 2.34 -11.22
CA PRO A 431 -5.80 0.94 -10.87
C PRO A 431 -6.93 0.33 -11.69
N ILE A 432 -6.60 -0.68 -12.50
CA ILE A 432 -7.55 -1.41 -13.32
C ILE A 432 -8.35 -2.35 -12.41
N ARG A 433 -9.66 -2.34 -12.58
CA ARG A 433 -10.62 -3.10 -11.77
C ARG A 433 -11.43 -4.05 -12.62
N ASP A 434 -12.04 -5.05 -12.00
CA ASP A 434 -13.12 -5.80 -12.62
C ASP A 434 -14.44 -5.02 -12.58
N LEU A 435 -15.51 -5.61 -13.14
CA LEU A 435 -16.85 -5.01 -13.19
C LEU A 435 -17.45 -4.73 -11.79
N TRP A 436 -16.93 -5.38 -10.75
CA TRP A 436 -17.42 -5.28 -9.37
C TRP A 436 -16.54 -4.36 -8.50
N GLY A 437 -15.54 -3.72 -9.11
CA GLY A 437 -14.65 -2.76 -8.44
C GLY A 437 -13.46 -3.40 -7.71
N ASN A 438 -13.24 -4.71 -7.86
CA ASN A 438 -12.06 -5.36 -7.30
C ASN A 438 -10.82 -4.97 -8.11
N ILE A 439 -9.75 -4.59 -7.42
CA ILE A 439 -8.46 -4.33 -8.06
C ILE A 439 -7.91 -5.64 -8.63
N LEU A 440 -7.37 -5.57 -9.84
CA LEU A 440 -6.76 -6.74 -10.47
C LEU A 440 -5.39 -7.06 -9.86
N GLU A 441 -5.12 -8.36 -9.69
CA GLU A 441 -3.87 -8.85 -9.10
C GLU A 441 -2.69 -8.77 -10.09
N MET A 442 -1.47 -8.80 -9.53
CA MET A 442 -0.24 -8.99 -10.30
C MET A 442 -0.31 -10.26 -11.18
N GLY A 443 0.25 -10.21 -12.38
CA GLY A 443 0.21 -11.31 -13.36
C GLY A 443 -0.92 -11.19 -14.38
N ILE A 444 -1.91 -10.33 -14.15
CA ILE A 444 -2.87 -9.96 -15.19
C ILE A 444 -2.16 -9.07 -16.22
N LYS A 445 -2.44 -9.32 -17.50
CA LYS A 445 -1.86 -8.61 -18.62
C LYS A 445 -2.93 -7.85 -19.37
N VAL A 446 -2.59 -6.63 -19.77
CA VAL A 446 -3.42 -5.80 -20.66
C VAL A 446 -2.65 -5.51 -21.94
N THR A 447 -3.37 -5.29 -23.04
CA THR A 447 -2.76 -4.96 -24.32
C THR A 447 -2.74 -3.47 -24.53
N VAL A 448 -1.56 -2.91 -24.80
CA VAL A 448 -1.38 -1.50 -25.13
C VAL A 448 -1.31 -1.32 -26.65
N VAL A 449 -2.06 -0.34 -27.15
CA VAL A 449 -2.05 0.09 -28.55
C VAL A 449 -1.71 1.56 -28.60
N VAL A 450 -0.74 1.92 -29.45
CA VAL A 450 -0.27 3.29 -29.62
C VAL A 450 -0.33 3.69 -31.09
N ILE A 451 -0.89 4.87 -31.34
CA ILE A 451 -0.90 5.53 -32.65
C ILE A 451 -0.09 6.81 -32.52
N GLY A 452 0.91 7.00 -33.39
CA GLY A 452 1.79 8.18 -33.35
C GLY A 452 3.09 7.99 -32.54
N GLY A 453 3.35 6.78 -32.04
CA GLY A 453 4.59 6.41 -31.34
C GLY A 453 4.79 4.89 -31.31
N THR A 454 5.88 4.44 -30.69
CA THR A 454 6.21 3.01 -30.52
C THR A 454 6.42 2.69 -29.05
N VAL A 455 5.76 1.66 -28.53
CA VAL A 455 5.96 1.18 -27.17
C VAL A 455 7.35 0.54 -27.04
N THR A 456 8.17 1.05 -26.12
CA THR A 456 9.54 0.57 -25.87
C THR A 456 9.65 -0.33 -24.66
N SER A 457 8.62 -0.37 -23.80
CA SER A 457 8.57 -1.30 -22.67
C SER A 457 8.71 -2.77 -23.12
N PRO A 458 9.34 -3.63 -22.30
CA PRO A 458 9.34 -5.06 -22.52
C PRO A 458 7.94 -5.61 -22.67
N ASP A 459 7.78 -6.59 -23.55
CA ASP A 459 6.52 -7.28 -23.75
C ASP A 459 6.40 -8.40 -22.71
N ALA A 460 5.40 -8.31 -21.84
CA ALA A 460 5.17 -9.28 -20.78
C ALA A 460 4.70 -10.65 -21.31
N ASP A 461 4.21 -10.71 -22.55
CA ASP A 461 3.87 -11.95 -23.22
C ASP A 461 4.06 -11.86 -24.73
N PRO A 462 5.29 -12.12 -25.21
CA PRO A 462 5.60 -12.10 -26.62
C PRO A 462 4.85 -13.15 -27.45
N THR A 463 4.14 -14.10 -26.82
CA THR A 463 3.37 -15.14 -27.50
C THR A 463 1.94 -14.71 -27.82
N ALA A 464 1.42 -13.71 -27.10
CA ALA A 464 0.13 -13.10 -27.38
C ALA A 464 0.25 -12.02 -28.48
N PRO A 465 -0.78 -11.78 -29.30
CA PRO A 465 -0.76 -10.69 -30.27
C PRO A 465 -0.80 -9.32 -29.58
N GLY A 466 -0.09 -8.34 -30.14
CA GLY A 466 0.01 -6.98 -29.58
C GLY A 466 1.08 -6.85 -28.49
N LYS A 467 1.21 -5.67 -27.89
CA LYS A 467 2.14 -5.42 -26.78
C LYS A 467 1.45 -5.64 -25.44
N GLN A 468 1.93 -6.61 -24.67
CA GLN A 468 1.36 -6.92 -23.36
C GLN A 468 2.11 -6.20 -22.24
N ILE A 469 1.36 -5.57 -21.35
CA ILE A 469 1.86 -4.96 -20.12
C ILE A 469 1.27 -5.74 -18.95
N GLU A 470 2.12 -6.28 -18.10
CA GLU A 470 1.71 -6.89 -16.84
C GLU A 470 1.40 -5.78 -15.83
N LEU A 471 0.31 -5.95 -15.09
CA LEU A 471 -0.08 -5.00 -14.05
C LEU A 471 0.85 -5.11 -12.84
N SER A 472 1.13 -3.97 -12.21
CA SER A 472 1.77 -3.94 -10.90
C SER A 472 0.86 -4.57 -9.83
N PRO A 473 1.37 -4.82 -8.60
CA PRO A 473 0.52 -5.26 -7.48
C PRO A 473 -0.68 -4.33 -7.18
N ALA A 474 -0.59 -3.07 -7.61
CA ALA A 474 -1.65 -2.05 -7.56
C ALA A 474 -2.78 -2.24 -8.58
N GLY A 475 -2.64 -3.18 -9.52
CA GLY A 475 -3.47 -3.26 -10.72
C GLY A 475 -3.20 -2.14 -11.74
N ILE A 476 -2.04 -1.49 -11.69
CA ILE A 476 -1.69 -0.35 -12.57
C ILE A 476 -0.86 -0.82 -13.76
N ALA A 477 -1.18 -0.33 -14.96
CA ALA A 477 -0.35 -0.51 -16.15
C ALA A 477 0.64 0.66 -16.29
N SER A 478 1.94 0.35 -16.38
CA SER A 478 3.00 1.35 -16.59
C SER A 478 3.81 1.00 -17.84
N PHE A 479 4.00 1.96 -18.74
CA PHE A 479 4.73 1.72 -19.99
C PHE A 479 5.35 2.98 -20.59
N GLN A 480 6.32 2.77 -21.48
CA GLN A 480 7.07 3.81 -22.15
C GLN A 480 6.78 3.82 -23.66
N VAL A 481 6.66 5.02 -24.22
CA VAL A 481 6.44 5.23 -25.65
C VAL A 481 7.48 6.18 -26.19
N ASN A 482 8.22 5.73 -27.22
CA ASN A 482 9.07 6.61 -28.00
C ASN A 482 8.25 7.26 -29.12
N VAL A 483 8.29 8.58 -29.20
CA VAL A 483 7.64 9.37 -30.25
C VAL A 483 8.70 9.90 -31.19
N ASP A 484 8.53 9.60 -32.48
CA ASP A 484 9.42 10.05 -33.54
C ASP A 484 9.17 11.53 -33.89
N PRO A 485 10.13 12.24 -34.52
CA PRO A 485 9.95 13.63 -34.91
C PRO A 485 8.70 13.82 -35.78
N ALA A 486 7.91 14.88 -35.52
CA ALA A 486 6.67 15.17 -36.26
C ALA A 486 6.87 15.59 -37.75
N GLY A 487 8.06 15.39 -38.31
CA GLY A 487 8.46 15.91 -39.62
C GLY A 487 8.34 17.43 -39.67
N ASN A 488 7.85 17.99 -40.79
CA ASN A 488 7.67 19.44 -40.96
C ASN A 488 6.44 20.02 -40.20
N LYS A 489 5.79 19.26 -39.32
CA LYS A 489 4.62 19.72 -38.57
C LYS A 489 5.06 20.31 -37.22
N ALA A 490 4.33 21.33 -36.77
CA ALA A 490 4.54 21.93 -35.46
C ALA A 490 4.11 20.99 -34.31
N SER A 491 3.14 20.10 -34.57
CA SER A 491 2.69 19.09 -33.62
C SER A 491 2.27 17.79 -34.32
N SER A 492 2.30 16.68 -33.57
CA SER A 492 1.73 15.38 -33.96
C SER A 492 0.70 14.91 -32.91
N HIS A 493 -0.20 14.00 -33.30
CA HIS A 493 -1.14 13.39 -32.37
C HIS A 493 -0.61 12.04 -31.90
N LEU A 494 -0.66 11.82 -30.60
CA LEU A 494 -0.40 10.54 -29.96
C LEU A 494 -1.69 10.04 -29.34
N THR A 495 -2.10 8.82 -29.67
CA THR A 495 -3.24 8.14 -29.02
C THR A 495 -2.73 6.86 -28.38
N VAL A 496 -3.12 6.65 -27.13
CA VAL A 496 -2.81 5.45 -26.36
C VAL A 496 -4.12 4.83 -25.90
N ALA A 497 -4.27 3.53 -26.13
CA ALA A 497 -5.42 2.74 -25.70
C ALA A 497 -4.97 1.47 -24.97
N LEU A 498 -5.70 1.11 -23.92
CA LEU A 498 -5.54 -0.12 -23.16
C LEU A 498 -6.74 -1.05 -23.39
N PHE A 499 -6.47 -2.33 -23.63
CA PHE A 499 -7.47 -3.37 -23.83
C PHE A 499 -7.29 -4.51 -22.81
N ALA A 500 -8.41 -5.11 -22.39
CA ALA A 500 -8.42 -6.22 -21.45
C ALA A 500 -7.85 -7.52 -22.04
N ASP A 501 -7.82 -7.62 -23.37
CA ASP A 501 -7.49 -8.83 -24.09
C ASP A 501 -6.67 -8.54 -25.36
N PRO A 502 -5.83 -9.51 -25.79
CA PRO A 502 -4.93 -9.33 -26.92
C PRO A 502 -5.62 -9.32 -28.29
N ASN A 503 -6.90 -9.68 -28.36
CA ASN A 503 -7.69 -9.56 -29.58
C ASN A 503 -8.39 -8.20 -29.69
N LEU A 504 -8.13 -7.28 -28.76
CA LEU A 504 -8.64 -5.91 -28.73
C LEU A 504 -10.18 -5.86 -28.70
N THR A 505 -10.81 -6.79 -28.00
CA THR A 505 -12.28 -6.89 -27.96
C THR A 505 -12.92 -6.04 -26.87
N VAL A 506 -12.21 -5.82 -25.76
CA VAL A 506 -12.69 -5.03 -24.61
C VAL A 506 -11.75 -3.85 -24.37
N LEU A 507 -12.19 -2.65 -24.77
CA LEU A 507 -11.48 -1.40 -24.49
C LEU A 507 -11.63 -1.04 -23.00
N LEU A 508 -10.50 -0.80 -22.34
CA LEU A 508 -10.45 -0.34 -20.95
C LEU A 508 -10.37 1.18 -20.88
N GLY A 509 -9.55 1.81 -21.70
CA GLY A 509 -9.35 3.25 -21.68
C GLY A 509 -8.63 3.73 -22.93
N GLU A 510 -8.89 4.97 -23.33
CA GLU A 510 -8.22 5.64 -24.45
C GLU A 510 -7.96 7.09 -24.06
N SER A 511 -6.78 7.60 -24.42
CA SER A 511 -6.40 8.99 -24.21
C SER A 511 -5.53 9.48 -25.37
N ALA A 512 -5.62 10.78 -25.65
CA ALA A 512 -4.91 11.40 -26.76
C ALA A 512 -4.21 12.70 -26.32
N TRP A 513 -3.02 12.91 -26.87
CA TRP A 513 -2.18 14.08 -26.61
C TRP A 513 -1.76 14.74 -27.91
N GLU A 514 -1.62 16.06 -27.88
CA GLU A 514 -0.90 16.82 -28.89
C GLU A 514 0.56 16.90 -28.45
N VAL A 515 1.48 16.47 -29.33
CA VAL A 515 2.91 16.38 -29.07
C VAL A 515 3.63 17.47 -29.85
N ASP A 516 4.32 18.36 -29.15
CA ASP A 516 5.02 19.48 -29.76
C ASP A 516 6.34 19.03 -30.40
N SER A 517 6.68 19.58 -31.57
CA SER A 517 7.98 19.33 -32.22
C SER A 517 9.07 20.29 -31.74
N GLU A 518 10.25 19.77 -31.40
CA GLU A 518 11.40 20.61 -30.99
C GLU A 518 11.91 21.51 -32.14
N ASP A 519 11.59 21.18 -33.40
CA ASP A 519 11.95 21.98 -34.58
C ASP A 519 11.21 23.32 -34.70
N GLY A 520 10.27 23.60 -33.78
CA GLY A 520 9.51 24.85 -33.68
C GLY A 520 10.24 26.04 -33.04
N LEU A 521 11.49 25.90 -32.59
CA LEU A 521 12.27 27.08 -32.17
C LEU A 521 12.56 27.97 -33.40
N PRO A 522 12.21 29.27 -33.36
CA PRO A 522 12.42 30.19 -34.49
C PRO A 522 13.91 30.58 -34.59
N LEU A 523 14.80 29.61 -34.81
CA LEU A 523 16.21 29.88 -35.10
C LEU A 523 16.42 30.37 -36.54
N ARG A 524 15.39 30.31 -37.40
CA ARG A 524 15.48 30.81 -38.78
C ARG A 524 15.48 32.34 -38.90
N SER A 525 15.00 33.09 -37.91
CA SER A 525 14.95 34.56 -37.96
C SER A 525 16.27 35.21 -37.52
N CYS A 526 17.01 34.61 -36.58
CA CYS A 526 18.31 35.15 -36.14
C CYS A 526 19.40 35.00 -37.20
N GLY A 527 19.41 33.90 -37.96
CA GLY A 527 20.38 33.71 -39.06
C GLY A 527 20.24 34.73 -40.18
N ALA A 528 19.00 35.09 -40.55
CA ALA A 528 18.74 36.11 -41.58
C ALA A 528 19.09 37.53 -41.10
N ILE A 529 18.83 37.86 -39.83
CA ILE A 529 19.19 39.15 -39.23
C ILE A 529 20.71 39.27 -39.07
N LEU A 530 21.40 38.21 -38.65
CA LEU A 530 22.85 38.18 -38.53
C LEU A 530 23.55 38.26 -39.90
N ALA A 531 23.01 37.58 -40.92
CA ALA A 531 23.49 37.68 -42.30
C ALA A 531 23.25 39.08 -42.90
N ALA A 532 22.10 39.70 -42.64
CA ALA A 532 21.82 41.08 -43.06
C ALA A 532 22.75 42.09 -42.38
N LEU A 533 23.04 41.92 -41.08
CA LEU A 533 24.00 42.74 -40.33
C LEU A 533 25.44 42.54 -40.82
N LEU A 534 25.85 41.32 -41.16
CA LEU A 534 27.17 41.05 -41.77
C LEU A 534 27.28 41.65 -43.18
N CYS A 535 26.23 41.61 -43.99
CA CYS A 535 26.19 42.25 -45.31
C CYS A 535 26.23 43.79 -45.21
N LEU A 536 25.58 44.39 -44.20
CA LEU A 536 25.65 45.83 -43.94
C LEU A 536 27.03 46.28 -43.43
N LEU A 537 27.72 45.43 -42.65
CA LEU A 537 29.08 45.70 -42.16
C LEU A 537 30.15 45.56 -43.27
N THR A 538 29.98 44.63 -44.21
CA THR A 538 30.88 44.50 -45.37
C THR A 538 30.63 45.59 -46.41
N ALA A 539 29.38 46.03 -46.62
CA ALA A 539 29.06 47.17 -47.48
C ALA A 539 29.63 48.49 -46.94
N ARG A 540 29.62 48.72 -45.62
CA ARG A 540 30.26 49.90 -45.00
C ARG A 540 31.79 49.90 -45.14
N ARG A 541 32.45 48.74 -45.11
CA ARG A 541 33.90 48.64 -45.36
C ARG A 541 34.27 48.85 -46.83
N ALA A 542 33.38 48.49 -47.77
CA ALA A 542 33.60 48.72 -49.20
C ALA A 542 33.40 50.20 -49.62
N LEU A 543 32.53 50.96 -48.94
CA LEU A 543 32.34 52.40 -49.22
C LEU A 543 33.35 53.34 -48.53
N GLY A 544 34.14 52.85 -47.57
CA GLY A 544 35.13 53.66 -46.82
C GLY A 544 36.51 53.82 -47.47
N ARG A 545 36.73 53.25 -48.67
CA ARG A 545 38.00 53.36 -49.42
C ARG A 545 37.76 53.99 -50.80
N ARG A 546 37.42 55.27 -50.85
CA ARG A 546 37.68 56.13 -52.02
C ARG A 546 37.89 57.58 -51.59
N GLU A 547 39.10 58.04 -51.89
CA GLU A 547 39.50 59.42 -52.19
C GLU A 547 39.75 60.40 -51.02
N SER A 548 41.03 60.60 -50.71
CA SER A 548 41.56 61.90 -50.29
C SER A 548 42.76 62.21 -51.18
N CYS A 549 42.46 62.81 -52.33
CA CYS A 549 43.42 63.45 -53.22
C CYS A 549 43.92 64.71 -52.51
N HIS A 550 45.21 64.78 -52.17
CA HIS A 550 45.84 65.97 -51.60
C HIS A 550 46.49 66.80 -52.71
N LEU A 551 46.16 68.08 -52.75
CA LEU A 551 46.74 69.14 -53.59
C LEU A 551 46.68 70.45 -52.77
N PRO A 552 47.47 71.48 -53.11
CA PRO A 552 48.79 71.76 -52.54
C PRO A 552 48.79 73.07 -51.72
N GLU A 553 49.88 73.35 -50.98
CA GLU A 553 50.21 74.73 -50.62
C GLU A 553 51.71 74.97 -50.51
N ALA A 554 52.14 76.09 -51.06
CA ALA A 554 53.51 76.56 -51.18
C ALA A 554 53.88 77.51 -50.04
N ARG A 555 55.14 77.49 -49.59
CA ARG A 555 56.08 78.65 -49.60
C ARG A 555 57.38 78.36 -48.85
N ASN A 556 58.48 78.61 -49.56
CA ASN A 556 59.74 79.26 -49.21
C ASN A 556 60.41 78.98 -47.84
N HIS A 557 61.65 78.47 -47.89
CA HIS A 557 62.84 79.20 -47.42
C HIS A 557 64.11 78.60 -48.06
N GLU A 558 64.91 79.52 -48.63
CA GLU A 558 66.29 79.42 -49.18
C GLU A 558 66.58 78.54 -50.41
#